data_AF-A0A382L1P6-F1
#
_entry.id   AF-A0A382L1P6-F1
#
_cell.length_a   1.000
_cell.length_b   1.000
_cell.length_c   1.000
_cell.angle_alpha   90.00
_cell.angle_beta   90.00
_cell.angle_gamma   90.00
#
_symmetry.space_group_name_H-M   'P 1'
#
loop_
_entity.id
_entity.type
_entity.pdbx_description
1 polymer ?
#
loop_
_entity_poly.entity_id
_entity_poly.type
_entity_poly.pdbx_seq_one_letter_code
_entity_poly.pdbx_strand_id
1 'polypeptide(L)'
;VRVYVLCILLCVAHDVVAMPLLKTVQSLSFVSGKVIEVRVTGERFSEGLKLWTSFIAKSELINVEPKKAVFRLTFPAHISVKVGQVRVYDPTGISAPFLVLMDPLSTVSPKSTQQDNPQPLAWPVAIDGKFPAQSSHWFALEVEEAERLSIEVYSERLSAKGDPVIRLFDPEGREVRYADDDDVPGSDAALMYKAPMAGI
;
A
#
# COMPACT_ATOMS: atom_id res chain seq x y z
N VAL A 1 66.11 -20.67 -32.56
CA VAL A 1 65.35 -20.78 -31.29
C VAL A 1 64.06 -19.98 -31.47
N ARG A 2 62.88 -20.63 -31.44
CA ARG A 2 61.58 -19.93 -31.54
C ARG A 2 61.01 -19.78 -30.13
N VAL A 3 60.72 -18.54 -29.73
CA VAL A 3 60.08 -18.21 -28.46
C VAL A 3 58.60 -17.99 -28.72
N TYR A 4 57.74 -18.72 -28.01
CA TYR A 4 56.30 -18.50 -28.03
C TYR A 4 55.90 -17.82 -26.72
N VAL A 5 55.19 -16.70 -26.83
CA VAL A 5 54.60 -15.99 -25.69
C VAL A 5 53.12 -16.35 -25.65
N LEU A 6 52.73 -17.09 -24.61
CA LEU A 6 51.33 -17.38 -24.31
C LEU A 6 50.81 -16.27 -23.40
N CYS A 7 49.95 -15.40 -23.93
CA CYS A 7 49.28 -14.36 -23.16
C CYS A 7 47.91 -14.89 -22.71
N ILE A 8 47.75 -15.21 -21.42
CA ILE A 8 46.47 -15.63 -20.84
C ILE A 8 45.74 -14.38 -20.38
N LEU A 9 44.65 -14.02 -21.07
CA LEU A 9 43.70 -13.03 -20.60
C LEU A 9 42.78 -13.68 -19.56
N LEU A 10 43.01 -13.43 -18.28
CA LEU A 10 42.08 -13.79 -17.21
C LEU A 10 40.94 -12.77 -17.18
N CYS A 11 39.86 -13.06 -17.91
CA CYS A 11 38.58 -12.38 -17.70
C CYS A 11 38.01 -12.85 -16.36
N VAL A 12 38.20 -12.06 -15.30
CA VAL A 12 37.47 -12.26 -14.04
C VAL A 12 36.03 -11.84 -14.30
N ALA A 13 35.16 -12.82 -14.58
CA ALA A 13 33.73 -12.61 -14.54
C ALA A 13 33.39 -12.14 -13.13
N HIS A 14 33.12 -10.85 -12.97
CA HIS A 14 32.46 -10.40 -11.75
C HIS A 14 31.07 -10.99 -11.83
N ASP A 15 30.71 -11.84 -10.86
CA ASP A 15 29.31 -12.18 -10.64
C ASP A 15 28.58 -10.85 -10.50
N VAL A 16 27.81 -10.48 -11.52
CA VAL A 16 26.89 -9.35 -11.44
C VAL A 16 25.83 -9.78 -10.44
N VAL A 17 26.08 -9.49 -9.16
CA VAL A 17 25.13 -9.78 -8.10
C VAL A 17 23.88 -8.96 -8.42
N ALA A 18 22.81 -9.65 -8.80
CA ALA A 18 21.62 -8.97 -9.27
C ALA A 18 20.98 -8.15 -8.14
N MET A 19 20.61 -6.91 -8.45
CA MET A 19 20.00 -5.96 -7.51
C MET A 19 18.78 -6.54 -6.76
N PRO A 20 18.49 -6.06 -5.55
CA PRO A 20 17.32 -6.51 -4.80
C PRO A 20 16.02 -6.19 -5.56
N LEU A 21 15.09 -7.14 -5.57
CA LEU A 21 13.79 -6.99 -6.19
C LEU A 21 12.73 -6.81 -5.09
N LEU A 22 12.03 -5.67 -5.09
CA LEU A 22 10.86 -5.45 -4.24
C LEU A 22 9.60 -5.94 -4.96
N LYS A 23 8.83 -6.83 -4.34
CA LYS A 23 7.58 -7.35 -4.90
C LYS A 23 6.34 -6.87 -4.15
N THR A 24 6.40 -6.80 -2.82
CA THR A 24 5.27 -6.36 -1.99
C THR A 24 5.74 -5.53 -0.82
N VAL A 25 4.89 -4.60 -0.39
CA VAL A 25 5.00 -3.86 0.87
C VAL A 25 3.69 -4.06 1.64
N GLN A 26 3.78 -4.34 2.93
CA GLN A 26 2.64 -4.45 3.83
C GLN A 26 2.95 -3.70 5.13
N SER A 27 2.11 -2.77 5.58
CA SER A 27 0.85 -2.27 4.98
C SER A 27 1.05 -1.35 3.77
N LEU A 28 0.00 -1.15 2.97
CA LEU A 28 0.01 -0.23 1.82
C LEU A 28 -0.24 1.24 2.22
N SER A 29 -0.76 1.45 3.44
CA SER A 29 -0.85 2.77 4.06
C SER A 29 0.06 2.89 5.28
N PHE A 30 0.66 4.08 5.45
CA PHE A 30 1.49 4.43 6.59
C PHE A 30 0.86 5.56 7.38
N VAL A 31 0.90 5.46 8.71
CA VAL A 31 0.33 6.45 9.62
C VAL A 31 1.40 7.42 10.10
N SER A 32 1.17 8.71 9.88
CA SER A 32 2.09 9.76 10.35
C SER A 32 2.18 9.83 11.88
N GLY A 33 3.31 10.28 12.42
CA GLY A 33 3.53 10.42 13.86
C GLY A 33 3.63 9.11 14.65
N LYS A 34 3.59 7.95 14.00
CA LYS A 34 3.73 6.63 14.64
C LYS A 34 5.01 5.93 14.21
N VAL A 35 5.45 5.01 15.07
CA VAL A 35 6.42 3.98 14.73
C VAL A 35 5.64 2.80 14.16
N ILE A 36 5.98 2.37 12.95
CA ILE A 36 5.32 1.23 12.29
C ILE A 36 6.34 0.18 11.86
N GLU A 37 5.91 -1.08 11.83
CA GLU A 37 6.66 -2.15 11.19
C GLU A 37 6.14 -2.36 9.77
N VAL A 38 7.05 -2.24 8.80
CA VAL A 38 6.78 -2.49 7.38
C VAL A 38 7.42 -3.80 6.98
N ARG A 39 6.59 -4.71 6.48
CA ARG A 39 7.01 -6.02 5.98
C ARG A 39 7.11 -5.95 4.48
N VAL A 40 8.26 -6.33 3.93
CA VAL A 40 8.48 -6.37 2.49
C VAL A 40 8.82 -7.78 2.04
N THR A 41 8.37 -8.14 0.84
CA THR A 41 8.78 -9.39 0.19
C THR A 41 9.39 -9.12 -1.17
N GLY A 42 10.26 -10.03 -1.60
CA GLY A 42 11.07 -9.81 -2.78
C GLY A 42 12.05 -10.93 -3.07
N GLU A 43 13.16 -10.57 -3.70
CA GLU A 43 14.27 -11.46 -3.99
C GLU A 43 15.61 -10.76 -3.74
N ARG A 44 16.63 -11.56 -3.41
CA ARG A 44 18.03 -11.12 -3.28
C ARG A 44 18.22 -10.06 -2.20
N PHE A 45 17.55 -10.25 -1.08
CA PHE A 45 17.78 -9.45 0.12
C PHE A 45 18.99 -9.95 0.89
N SER A 46 19.72 -9.03 1.51
CA SER A 46 20.99 -9.28 2.21
C SER A 46 21.03 -8.54 3.55
N GLU A 47 21.97 -8.87 4.44
CA GLU A 47 22.12 -8.23 5.76
C GLU A 47 22.28 -6.70 5.70
N GLY A 48 22.76 -6.17 4.57
CA GLY A 48 22.93 -4.73 4.33
C GLY A 48 21.71 -4.02 3.73
N LEU A 49 20.56 -4.69 3.61
CA LEU A 49 19.38 -4.13 2.97
C LEU A 49 18.88 -2.89 3.70
N LYS A 50 18.64 -1.82 2.94
CA LYS A 50 18.07 -0.57 3.43
C LYS A 50 16.75 -0.30 2.73
N LEU A 51 15.89 0.45 3.40
CA LEU A 51 14.63 0.93 2.86
C LEU A 51 14.67 2.45 2.79
N TRP A 52 14.34 2.98 1.62
CA TRP A 52 14.14 4.40 1.37
C TRP A 52 12.66 4.67 1.11
N THR A 53 12.16 5.79 1.62
CA THR A 53 10.81 6.28 1.30
C THR A 53 10.87 7.71 0.79
N SER A 54 9.92 8.10 -0.06
CA SER A 54 9.75 9.51 -0.45
C SER A 54 9.20 10.39 0.69
N PHE A 55 8.77 9.78 1.80
CA PHE A 55 8.44 10.49 3.03
C PHE A 55 9.70 10.72 3.87
N ILE A 56 9.70 11.79 4.66
CA ILE A 56 10.70 11.97 5.71
C ILE A 56 10.43 10.90 6.77
N ALA A 57 11.36 9.97 6.94
CA ALA A 57 11.26 8.90 7.93
C ALA A 57 12.65 8.43 8.36
N LYS A 58 12.77 8.02 9.62
CA LYS A 58 13.88 7.15 10.04
C LYS A 58 13.52 5.72 9.66
N SER A 59 14.43 5.00 9.02
CA SER A 59 14.26 3.60 8.61
C SER A 59 15.34 2.73 9.23
N GLU A 60 14.92 1.63 9.87
CA GLU A 60 15.81 0.69 10.56
C GLU A 60 15.47 -0.74 10.12
N LEU A 61 16.47 -1.51 9.69
CA LEU A 61 16.29 -2.94 9.39
C LEU A 61 16.15 -3.71 10.70
N ILE A 62 15.09 -4.51 10.83
CA ILE A 62 14.81 -5.33 12.01
C ILE A 62 15.19 -6.79 11.78
N ASN A 63 14.79 -7.34 10.62
CA ASN A 63 15.13 -8.70 10.22
C ASN A 63 15.19 -8.79 8.69
N VAL A 64 16.02 -9.67 8.17
CA VAL A 64 16.13 -9.97 6.75
C VAL A 64 16.39 -11.46 6.51
N GLU A 65 15.65 -11.98 5.54
CA GLU A 65 15.82 -13.28 4.89
C GLU A 65 15.95 -13.01 3.38
N PRO A 66 16.49 -13.95 2.57
CA PRO A 66 16.70 -13.72 1.14
C PRO A 66 15.49 -13.26 0.31
N LYS A 67 14.26 -13.45 0.82
CA LYS A 67 13.00 -13.08 0.16
C LYS A 67 12.06 -12.22 1.01
N LYS A 68 12.43 -11.88 2.24
CA LYS A 68 11.56 -11.17 3.20
C LYS A 68 12.40 -10.24 4.06
N ALA A 69 11.90 -9.06 4.37
CA ALA A 69 12.52 -8.19 5.37
C ALA A 69 11.46 -7.45 6.17
N VAL A 70 11.83 -7.05 7.38
CA VAL A 70 11.02 -6.21 8.25
C VAL A 70 11.82 -4.96 8.56
N PHE A 71 11.23 -3.80 8.31
CA PHE A 71 11.78 -2.50 8.63
C PHE A 71 10.91 -1.82 9.68
N ARG A 72 11.54 -1.10 10.60
CA ARG A 72 10.86 -0.14 11.47
C ARG A 72 10.98 1.24 10.86
N LEU A 73 9.84 1.86 10.59
CA LEU A 73 9.78 3.24 10.11
C LEU A 73 9.25 4.15 11.21
N THR A 74 9.89 5.30 11.40
CA THR A 74 9.45 6.35 12.31
C THR A 74 9.20 7.62 11.52
N PHE A 75 7.94 8.06 11.48
CA PHE A 75 7.55 9.28 10.78
C PHE A 75 7.38 10.45 11.76
N PRO A 76 7.74 11.68 11.37
CA PRO A 76 7.30 12.88 12.09
C PRO A 76 5.77 12.97 12.08
N ALA A 77 5.22 13.73 13.03
CA ALA A 77 3.80 14.04 13.06
C ALA A 77 3.40 14.93 11.86
N HIS A 78 2.11 14.91 11.52
CA HIS A 78 1.48 15.84 10.56
C HIS A 78 2.01 15.79 9.11
N ILE A 79 2.32 14.59 8.60
CA ILE A 79 2.54 14.44 7.15
C ILE A 79 1.17 14.42 6.47
N SER A 80 0.95 15.34 5.52
CA SER A 80 -0.28 15.38 4.71
C SER A 80 -0.49 14.08 3.91
N VAL A 81 -1.77 13.73 3.70
CA VAL A 81 -2.17 12.62 2.84
C VAL A 81 -1.56 12.78 1.46
N LYS A 82 -0.88 11.75 0.98
CA LYS A 82 -0.33 11.69 -0.39
C LYS A 82 0.18 10.29 -0.72
N VAL A 83 0.16 9.97 -2.01
CA VAL A 83 0.89 8.83 -2.55
C VAL A 83 2.40 9.12 -2.52
N GLY A 84 3.16 8.13 -2.07
CA GLY A 84 4.61 8.13 -2.05
C GLY A 84 5.18 6.82 -2.56
N GLN A 85 6.49 6.66 -2.37
CA GLN A 85 7.24 5.51 -2.88
C GLN A 85 8.05 4.89 -1.76
N VAL A 86 8.18 3.56 -1.82
CA VAL A 86 9.13 2.76 -1.06
C VAL A 86 10.07 2.07 -2.04
N ARG A 87 11.35 2.02 -1.69
CA ARG A 87 12.36 1.23 -2.40
C ARG A 87 13.25 0.53 -1.39
N VAL A 88 13.65 -0.68 -1.69
CA VAL A 88 14.79 -1.33 -1.02
C VAL A 88 16.05 -1.19 -1.86
N TYR A 89 17.19 -1.09 -1.20
CA TYR A 89 18.49 -0.97 -1.86
C TYR A 89 19.60 -1.54 -0.98
N ASP A 90 20.69 -1.95 -1.63
CA ASP A 90 21.95 -2.36 -1.00
C ASP A 90 23.11 -1.98 -1.95
N PRO A 91 24.39 -2.33 -1.66
CA PRO A 91 25.50 -1.99 -2.56
C PRO A 91 25.39 -2.54 -3.98
N THR A 92 24.53 -3.53 -4.25
CA THR A 92 24.33 -4.13 -5.57
C THR A 92 23.34 -3.35 -6.43
N GLY A 93 22.51 -2.50 -5.83
CA GLY A 93 21.59 -1.62 -6.55
C GLY A 93 20.33 -1.27 -5.77
N ILE A 94 19.35 -0.73 -6.51
CA ILE A 94 18.07 -0.25 -5.98
C ILE A 94 16.91 -0.90 -6.74
N SER A 95 15.88 -1.31 -6.01
CA SER A 95 14.65 -1.83 -6.58
C SER A 95 13.85 -0.78 -7.37
N ALA A 96 12.93 -1.26 -8.20
CA ALA A 96 11.84 -0.46 -8.74
C ALA A 96 11.00 0.17 -7.59
N PRO A 97 10.39 1.35 -7.80
CA PRO A 97 9.54 1.96 -6.79
C PRO A 97 8.29 1.11 -6.55
N PHE A 98 7.88 1.02 -5.30
CA PHE A 98 6.60 0.48 -4.88
C PHE A 98 5.76 1.62 -4.30
N LEU A 99 4.55 1.84 -4.82
CA LEU A 99 3.69 2.94 -4.38
C LEU A 99 2.98 2.62 -3.06
N VAL A 100 2.88 3.60 -2.18
CA VAL A 100 2.23 3.51 -0.87
C VAL A 100 1.50 4.81 -0.56
N LEU A 101 0.52 4.76 0.34
CA LEU A 101 -0.22 5.93 0.81
C LEU A 101 0.28 6.39 2.19
N MET A 102 0.48 7.69 2.38
CA MET A 102 0.51 8.27 3.73
C MET A 102 -0.90 8.68 4.10
N ASP A 103 -1.42 8.17 5.21
CA ASP A 103 -2.77 8.47 5.70
C ASP A 103 -2.77 8.54 7.24
N PRO A 104 -3.16 9.66 7.87
CA PRO A 104 -3.19 9.75 9.34
C PRO A 104 -4.32 8.92 9.98
N LEU A 105 -5.28 8.40 9.21
CA LEU A 105 -6.37 7.59 9.72
C LEU A 105 -5.89 6.28 10.34
N SER A 106 -6.64 5.80 11.33
CA SER A 106 -6.39 4.45 11.86
C SER A 106 -6.84 3.42 10.82
N THR A 107 -6.00 2.41 10.61
CA THR A 107 -6.25 1.38 9.58
C THR A 107 -6.87 0.13 10.20
N VAL A 108 -7.89 -0.41 9.55
CA VAL A 108 -8.44 -1.73 9.84
C VAL A 108 -8.35 -2.63 8.61
N SER A 109 -8.32 -3.94 8.83
CA SER A 109 -8.48 -4.92 7.74
C SER A 109 -9.95 -5.29 7.56
N PRO A 110 -10.39 -5.58 6.32
CA PRO A 110 -11.73 -6.06 6.06
C PRO A 110 -11.94 -7.47 6.65
N LYS A 111 -13.15 -7.73 7.16
CA LYS A 111 -13.51 -8.96 7.89
C LYS A 111 -14.81 -9.60 7.42
N SER A 112 -15.66 -8.89 6.66
CA SER A 112 -16.95 -9.42 6.21
C SER A 112 -17.12 -9.26 4.71
N THR A 113 -17.53 -10.36 4.07
CA THR A 113 -18.06 -10.38 2.69
C THR A 113 -19.55 -10.73 2.66
N GLN A 114 -20.23 -10.62 3.80
CA GLN A 114 -21.65 -10.94 3.97
C GLN A 114 -22.46 -9.64 4.06
N GLN A 115 -23.44 -9.46 3.18
CA GLN A 115 -24.26 -8.25 3.13
C GLN A 115 -25.16 -8.08 4.36
N ASP A 116 -25.68 -9.20 4.88
CA ASP A 116 -26.56 -9.27 6.06
C ASP A 116 -25.80 -9.17 7.40
N ASN A 117 -24.47 -9.21 7.35
CA ASN A 117 -23.59 -9.04 8.51
C ASN A 117 -22.38 -8.15 8.15
N PRO A 118 -22.61 -6.86 7.82
CA PRO A 118 -21.55 -5.94 7.44
C PRO A 118 -20.60 -5.67 8.61
N GLN A 119 -19.33 -5.41 8.32
CA GLN A 119 -18.37 -5.01 9.36
C GLN A 119 -18.66 -3.58 9.83
N PRO A 120 -18.99 -3.34 11.11
CA PRO A 120 -19.17 -2.00 11.62
C PRO A 120 -17.84 -1.25 11.66
N LEU A 121 -17.87 0.02 11.26
CA LEU A 121 -16.72 0.91 11.19
C LEU A 121 -16.92 2.13 12.09
N ALA A 122 -15.96 2.36 12.99
CA ALA A 122 -15.85 3.63 13.70
C ALA A 122 -15.09 4.63 12.82
N TRP A 123 -15.80 5.47 12.09
CA TRP A 123 -15.23 6.41 11.13
C TRP A 123 -14.93 7.78 11.79
N PRO A 124 -13.95 8.56 11.29
CA PRO A 124 -13.16 8.34 10.08
C PRO A 124 -12.10 7.24 10.24
N VAL A 125 -11.96 6.38 9.23
CA VAL A 125 -11.12 5.18 9.28
C VAL A 125 -10.59 4.82 7.89
N ALA A 126 -9.38 4.27 7.82
CA ALA A 126 -8.83 3.69 6.60
C ALA A 126 -8.99 2.16 6.59
N ILE A 127 -9.14 1.59 5.40
CA ILE A 127 -9.26 0.14 5.22
C ILE A 127 -8.08 -0.31 4.34
N ASP A 128 -7.26 -1.22 4.85
CA ASP A 128 -6.17 -1.85 4.09
C ASP A 128 -6.50 -3.33 3.90
N GLY A 129 -6.68 -3.72 2.64
CA GLY A 129 -7.10 -5.07 2.28
C GLY A 129 -6.97 -5.36 0.80
N LYS A 130 -7.27 -6.60 0.45
CA LYS A 130 -7.31 -7.06 -0.94
C LYS A 130 -8.77 -7.22 -1.36
N PHE A 131 -9.04 -6.92 -2.63
CA PHE A 131 -10.32 -7.26 -3.24
C PHE A 131 -10.51 -8.78 -3.27
N PRO A 132 -11.68 -9.28 -2.86
CA PRO A 132 -12.02 -10.68 -3.09
C PRO A 132 -12.42 -10.86 -4.57
N ALA A 133 -12.14 -12.04 -5.14
CA ALA A 133 -12.23 -12.23 -6.59
C ALA A 133 -13.66 -12.20 -7.16
N GLN A 134 -14.69 -12.49 -6.35
CA GLN A 134 -16.10 -12.61 -6.77
C GLN A 134 -17.07 -12.16 -5.68
N SER A 135 -16.67 -11.23 -4.82
CA SER A 135 -17.55 -10.69 -3.78
C SER A 135 -17.21 -9.24 -3.48
N SER A 136 -17.94 -8.65 -2.53
CA SER A 136 -17.67 -7.33 -1.99
C SER A 136 -17.31 -7.47 -0.52
N HIS A 137 -16.49 -6.56 -0.01
CA HIS A 137 -16.44 -6.33 1.43
C HIS A 137 -17.63 -5.45 1.82
N TRP A 138 -18.32 -5.82 2.89
CA TRP A 138 -19.48 -5.09 3.37
C TRP A 138 -19.15 -4.37 4.68
N PHE A 139 -19.46 -3.09 4.73
CA PHE A 139 -19.20 -2.21 5.86
C PHE A 139 -20.47 -1.47 6.26
N ALA A 140 -20.59 -1.19 7.56
CA ALA A 140 -21.67 -0.39 8.13
C ALA A 140 -21.08 0.84 8.81
N LEU A 141 -21.68 2.01 8.55
CA LEU A 141 -21.24 3.32 9.01
C LEU A 141 -22.44 4.04 9.62
N GLU A 142 -22.39 4.32 10.92
CA GLU A 142 -23.41 5.15 11.57
C GLU A 142 -23.14 6.63 11.27
N VAL A 143 -24.14 7.35 10.77
CA VAL A 143 -24.05 8.79 10.43
C VAL A 143 -25.18 9.59 11.05
N GLU A 144 -24.93 10.87 11.27
CA GLU A 144 -25.93 11.85 11.72
C GLU A 144 -26.59 12.59 10.54
N GLU A 145 -27.74 13.23 10.79
CA GLU A 145 -28.39 14.09 9.79
C GLU A 145 -27.45 15.20 9.32
N ALA A 146 -27.44 15.44 8.00
CA ALA A 146 -26.63 16.44 7.32
C ALA A 146 -25.11 16.23 7.38
N GLU A 147 -24.65 15.12 7.97
CA GLU A 147 -23.26 14.73 8.00
C GLU A 147 -22.74 14.40 6.61
N ARG A 148 -21.45 14.68 6.36
CA ARG A 148 -20.82 14.50 5.05
C ARG A 148 -19.79 13.39 5.09
N LEU A 149 -20.01 12.39 4.25
CA LEU A 149 -19.07 11.32 3.97
C LEU A 149 -18.28 11.64 2.71
N SER A 150 -16.98 11.37 2.77
CA SER A 150 -16.10 11.24 1.60
C SER A 150 -15.50 9.85 1.66
N ILE A 151 -15.76 9.04 0.65
CA ILE A 151 -15.25 7.67 0.54
C ILE A 151 -14.40 7.61 -0.71
N GLU A 152 -13.15 7.18 -0.57
CA GLU A 152 -12.18 7.13 -1.66
C GLU A 152 -11.39 5.84 -1.59
N VAL A 153 -11.25 5.16 -2.72
CA VAL A 153 -10.41 3.96 -2.87
C VAL A 153 -9.11 4.34 -3.58
N TYR A 154 -8.00 3.78 -3.09
CA TYR A 154 -6.68 3.89 -3.71
C TYR A 154 -6.27 2.53 -4.29
N SER A 155 -6.41 2.34 -5.59
CA SER A 155 -6.03 1.14 -6.33
C SER A 155 -5.06 1.51 -7.46
N GLU A 156 -5.54 2.09 -8.56
CA GLU A 156 -4.72 2.48 -9.72
C GLU A 156 -3.61 3.46 -9.30
N ARG A 157 -3.92 4.43 -8.43
CA ARG A 157 -2.94 5.39 -7.90
C ARG A 157 -1.85 4.74 -7.04
N LEU A 158 -2.04 3.50 -6.60
CA LEU A 158 -1.03 2.67 -5.95
C LEU A 158 -0.45 1.59 -6.88
N SER A 159 -0.72 1.68 -8.19
CA SER A 159 -0.38 0.68 -9.20
C SER A 159 -0.90 -0.72 -8.87
N ALA A 160 -1.99 -0.79 -8.09
CA ALA A 160 -2.71 -2.03 -7.87
C ALA A 160 -3.55 -2.39 -9.12
N LYS A 161 -3.91 -3.67 -9.24
CA LYS A 161 -4.73 -4.18 -10.34
C LYS A 161 -6.23 -4.22 -10.01
N GLY A 162 -6.64 -3.61 -8.90
CA GLY A 162 -8.04 -3.58 -8.50
C GLY A 162 -8.81 -2.61 -9.39
N ASP A 163 -10.06 -2.96 -9.66
CA ASP A 163 -11.04 -2.17 -10.40
C ASP A 163 -12.22 -1.90 -9.43
N PRO A 164 -12.06 -0.93 -8.51
CA PRO A 164 -12.95 -0.76 -7.39
C PRO A 164 -14.26 -0.06 -7.76
N VAL A 165 -15.37 -0.57 -7.23
CA VAL A 165 -16.67 0.10 -7.23
C VAL A 165 -17.12 0.35 -5.80
N ILE A 166 -17.73 1.50 -5.54
CA ILE A 166 -18.37 1.85 -4.27
C ILE A 166 -19.88 1.90 -4.47
N ARG A 167 -20.62 1.21 -3.60
CA ARG A 167 -22.09 1.28 -3.53
C ARG A 167 -22.47 1.62 -2.10
N LEU A 168 -23.28 2.67 -1.93
CA LEU A 168 -23.80 3.10 -0.64
C LEU A 168 -25.29 2.78 -0.57
N PHE A 169 -25.70 2.10 0.49
CA PHE A 169 -27.09 1.75 0.75
C PHE A 169 -27.61 2.50 1.96
N ASP A 170 -28.91 2.80 1.99
CA ASP A 170 -29.59 3.35 3.16
C ASP A 170 -30.09 2.24 4.11
N PRO A 171 -30.66 2.58 5.29
CA PRO A 171 -31.16 1.60 6.24
C PRO A 171 -32.25 0.67 5.69
N GLU A 172 -32.97 1.08 4.64
CA GLU A 172 -33.97 0.25 3.95
C GLU A 172 -33.36 -0.65 2.87
N GLY A 173 -32.04 -0.63 2.69
CA GLY A 173 -31.31 -1.43 1.71
C GLY A 173 -31.39 -0.88 0.28
N ARG A 174 -31.83 0.38 0.09
CA ARG A 174 -31.87 1.03 -1.22
C ARG A 174 -30.51 1.65 -1.51
N GLU A 175 -30.02 1.47 -2.73
CA GLU A 175 -28.80 2.16 -3.16
C GLU A 175 -29.06 3.66 -3.29
N VAL A 176 -28.32 4.46 -2.51
CA VAL A 176 -28.40 5.92 -2.52
C VAL A 176 -27.26 6.57 -3.28
N ARG A 177 -26.11 5.90 -3.42
CA ARG A 177 -24.99 6.38 -4.25
C ARG A 177 -24.20 5.22 -4.85
N TYR A 178 -23.60 5.50 -5.99
CA TYR A 178 -22.71 4.64 -6.75
C TYR A 178 -21.49 5.45 -7.20
N ALA A 179 -20.31 4.85 -7.18
CA ALA A 179 -19.12 5.38 -7.82
C ALA A 179 -18.24 4.25 -8.37
N ASP A 180 -17.57 4.58 -9.45
CA ASP A 180 -16.69 3.73 -10.26
C ASP A 180 -15.59 4.65 -10.81
N ASP A 181 -14.98 4.31 -11.95
CA ASP A 181 -14.13 5.18 -12.76
C ASP A 181 -14.64 6.65 -12.81
N ASP A 182 -13.74 7.60 -12.58
CA ASP A 182 -14.02 9.05 -12.68
C ASP A 182 -12.86 9.79 -13.34
N ASP A 183 -13.15 10.91 -14.01
CA ASP A 183 -12.17 11.71 -14.75
C ASP A 183 -11.03 12.27 -13.85
N VAL A 184 -11.27 12.39 -12.53
CA VAL A 184 -10.30 12.95 -11.58
C VAL A 184 -9.39 11.90 -10.94
N PRO A 185 -9.90 10.82 -10.30
CA PRO A 185 -9.09 9.76 -9.72
C PRO A 185 -8.67 8.67 -10.71
N GLY A 186 -9.20 8.65 -11.94
CA GLY A 186 -8.96 7.59 -12.93
C GLY A 186 -9.83 6.36 -12.65
N SER A 187 -9.26 5.17 -12.71
CA SER A 187 -9.94 3.92 -12.35
C SER A 187 -10.06 3.66 -10.85
N ASP A 188 -9.95 4.72 -10.04
CA ASP A 188 -10.16 4.67 -8.59
C ASP A 188 -11.53 5.25 -8.24
N ALA A 189 -12.40 4.48 -7.59
CA ALA A 189 -13.70 4.99 -7.19
C ALA A 189 -13.62 5.98 -6.01
N ALA A 190 -14.36 7.07 -6.14
CA ALA A 190 -14.56 8.05 -5.08
C ALA A 190 -16.00 8.58 -5.08
N LEU A 191 -16.59 8.79 -3.90
CA LEU A 191 -17.89 9.45 -3.78
C LEU A 191 -17.96 10.37 -2.57
N MET A 192 -18.84 11.37 -2.69
CA MET A 192 -19.26 12.22 -1.59
C MET A 192 -20.76 12.03 -1.35
N TYR A 193 -21.15 11.96 -0.09
CA TYR A 193 -22.55 11.83 0.31
C TYR A 193 -22.86 12.75 1.48
N LYS A 194 -24.03 13.39 1.44
CA LYS A 194 -24.57 14.13 2.58
C LYS A 194 -25.79 13.37 3.08
N ALA A 195 -25.71 12.86 4.30
CA ALA A 195 -26.78 12.08 4.90
C ALA A 195 -28.06 12.95 5.05
N PRO A 196 -29.21 12.52 4.52
CA PRO A 196 -30.46 13.27 4.66
C PRO A 196 -31.11 13.08 6.04
N MET A 197 -30.70 12.06 6.79
CA MET A 197 -31.15 11.73 8.14
C MET A 197 -30.08 10.86 8.82
N ALA A 198 -30.17 10.71 10.14
CA ALA A 198 -29.32 9.78 10.87
C ALA A 198 -29.68 8.32 10.56
N GLY A 199 -28.69 7.43 10.56
CA GLY A 199 -28.88 6.01 10.26
C GLY A 199 -27.57 5.23 10.05
N ILE A 200 -27.70 3.93 9.76
CA ILE A 200 -26.61 3.01 9.39
C ILE A 200 -26.76 2.61 7.94
#